data_AF-A0A5J5IL59-F1
#
_entry.id   AF-A0A5J5IL59-F1
#
_cell.length_a   1.000
_cell.length_b   1.000
_cell.length_c   1.000
_cell.angle_alpha   90.00
_cell.angle_beta   90.00
_cell.angle_gamma   90.00
#
_symmetry.space_group_name_H-M   'P 1'
#
loop_
_entity.id
_entity.type
_entity.pdbx_description
1 polymer ?
#
loop_
_entity_poly.entity_id
_entity_poly.type
_entity_poly.pdbx_seq_one_letter_code
_entity_poly.pdbx_strand_id
1 'polypeptide(L)'
;MLKTLLFINSKSLNVKINFSLIAMVTAMVCVTGCTSTKKFNALYANYNKLQDRNSELTREGEECKSNLDRATVQISGLRDQLNAEREHVKSLQSALDKCLTSASQGNVNVSKLVDEINSSNKYIQELIASKNKSDSLNMVLTNNLTRSLSKDEMQDVDVQVLKGVVYISLSDNMLYKSGSYEISDKAGATLAKIAKIITDYKDYDVLIEGNTDNVPISKPNIRNNWDLSALRASSVVQALQNNYGVDPQRLTAGGRGEYNPVDSNDTPEGKTRNRRTQIIITPKLNQFMDLIGKGASTDSTGTH
;
A
#
# COMPACT_ATOMS: atom_id res chain seq x y z
N MET A 1 4.42 40.69 -89.58
CA MET A 1 3.65 41.25 -90.71
C MET A 1 3.36 42.70 -90.38
N LEU A 2 4.19 43.62 -90.89
CA LEU A 2 3.92 44.45 -92.08
C LEU A 2 2.87 45.53 -91.75
N LYS A 3 3.04 46.83 -92.01
CA LYS A 3 4.13 47.60 -92.64
C LYS A 3 3.65 49.08 -92.61
N THR A 4 4.56 50.02 -92.42
CA THR A 4 4.80 51.18 -93.34
C THR A 4 3.75 52.30 -93.34
N LEU A 5 4.08 53.49 -92.81
CA LEU A 5 4.73 54.64 -93.49
C LEU A 5 3.73 55.45 -94.34
N LEU A 6 3.58 56.75 -94.07
CA LEU A 6 4.18 57.82 -94.89
C LEU A 6 3.63 59.20 -94.54
N PHE A 7 4.55 60.06 -94.12
CA PHE A 7 4.57 61.49 -94.44
C PHE A 7 4.15 61.74 -95.90
N ILE A 8 3.38 62.79 -96.17
CA ILE A 8 3.58 63.70 -97.31
C ILE A 8 3.05 65.09 -96.94
N ASN A 9 3.88 66.05 -97.28
CA ASN A 9 3.83 67.49 -97.07
C ASN A 9 3.33 68.18 -98.36
N SER A 10 2.71 69.35 -98.19
CA SER A 10 2.54 70.43 -99.18
C SER A 10 1.55 70.14 -100.32
N LYS A 11 0.68 71.07 -100.72
CA LYS A 11 0.97 72.42 -101.18
C LYS A 11 -0.32 73.22 -101.22
N SER A 12 -0.16 74.52 -101.06
CA SER A 12 -1.18 75.56 -101.18
C SER A 12 -1.84 75.58 -102.57
N LEU A 13 -3.15 75.81 -102.58
CA LEU A 13 -3.89 76.26 -103.76
C LEU A 13 -4.79 77.43 -103.34
N ASN A 14 -4.34 78.64 -103.65
CA ASN A 14 -5.10 79.88 -103.48
C ASN A 14 -6.17 79.96 -104.58
N VAL A 15 -7.42 79.68 -104.23
CA VAL A 15 -8.59 79.91 -105.09
C VAL A 15 -9.32 81.14 -104.57
N LYS A 16 -9.38 82.20 -105.38
CA LYS A 16 -10.22 83.38 -105.14
C LYS A 16 -11.69 82.97 -105.28
N ILE A 17 -12.40 82.79 -104.17
CA ILE A 17 -13.82 82.39 -104.15
C ILE A 17 -14.68 83.61 -103.83
N ASN A 18 -15.69 83.79 -104.68
CA ASN A 18 -16.58 84.94 -104.83
C ASN A 18 -17.42 85.18 -103.56
N PHE A 19 -17.22 86.33 -102.89
CA PHE A 19 -17.80 86.67 -101.58
C PHE A 19 -19.34 86.65 -101.56
N SER A 20 -19.99 86.87 -102.71
CA SER A 20 -21.45 86.87 -102.84
C SER A 20 -22.07 85.46 -102.77
N LEU A 21 -21.32 84.41 -103.14
CA LEU A 21 -21.78 83.02 -103.01
C LEU A 21 -21.58 82.48 -101.59
N ILE A 22 -20.54 82.97 -100.89
CA ILE A 22 -20.25 82.60 -99.50
C ILE A 22 -21.36 83.12 -98.58
N ALA A 23 -21.83 84.37 -98.78
CA ALA A 23 -22.89 84.97 -97.96
C ALA A 23 -24.25 84.23 -98.04
N MET A 24 -24.55 83.58 -99.16
CA MET A 24 -25.80 82.82 -99.34
C MET A 24 -25.72 81.41 -98.75
N VAL A 25 -24.53 80.81 -98.72
CA VAL A 25 -24.29 79.49 -98.11
C VAL A 25 -24.08 79.59 -96.59
N THR A 26 -23.48 80.66 -96.07
CA THR A 26 -23.43 80.90 -94.60
C THR A 26 -24.80 81.21 -94.00
N ALA A 27 -25.74 81.79 -94.76
CA ALA A 27 -27.12 81.98 -94.29
C ALA A 27 -27.92 80.66 -94.22
N MET A 28 -27.56 79.64 -95.01
CA MET A 28 -28.28 78.36 -95.08
C MET A 28 -27.70 77.28 -94.16
N VAL A 29 -26.45 77.42 -93.70
CA VAL A 29 -25.79 76.52 -92.73
C VAL A 29 -26.06 76.92 -91.26
N CYS A 30 -26.52 78.14 -91.00
CA CYS A 30 -26.81 78.62 -89.65
C CYS A 30 -28.21 78.25 -89.10
N VAL A 31 -29.04 77.48 -89.83
CA VAL A 31 -30.44 77.18 -89.42
C VAL A 31 -30.71 75.68 -89.17
N THR A 32 -29.72 74.79 -89.28
CA THR A 32 -29.88 73.35 -88.96
C THR A 32 -29.26 72.95 -87.61
N GLY A 33 -29.00 73.91 -86.72
CA GLY A 33 -28.35 73.72 -85.42
C GLY A 33 -29.26 73.74 -84.19
N CYS A 34 -30.59 73.62 -84.33
CA CYS A 34 -31.51 73.65 -83.20
C CYS A 34 -32.28 72.34 -83.05
N THR A 35 -31.65 71.32 -82.45
CA THR A 35 -32.46 70.39 -81.66
C THR A 35 -33.08 71.21 -80.52
N SER A 36 -34.41 71.13 -80.36
CA SER A 36 -35.13 71.89 -79.33
C SER A 36 -34.42 71.73 -77.98
N THR A 37 -33.89 72.83 -77.44
CA THR A 37 -33.25 72.92 -76.11
C THR A 37 -34.02 72.15 -75.04
N LYS A 38 -35.35 72.05 -75.16
CA LYS A 38 -36.22 71.28 -74.28
C LYS A 38 -35.95 69.76 -74.27
N LYS A 39 -35.69 69.13 -75.42
CA LYS A 39 -35.39 67.68 -75.51
C LYS A 39 -33.98 67.37 -75.00
N PHE A 40 -33.01 68.23 -75.31
CA PHE A 40 -31.65 68.13 -74.78
C PHE A 40 -31.64 68.28 -73.25
N ASN A 41 -32.33 69.30 -72.73
CA ASN A 41 -32.47 69.52 -71.28
C ASN A 41 -33.18 68.34 -70.57
N ALA A 42 -34.20 67.74 -71.20
CA ALA A 42 -34.87 66.56 -70.64
C ALA A 42 -33.97 65.32 -70.62
N LEU A 43 -33.18 65.10 -71.68
CA LEU A 43 -32.22 64.00 -71.73
C LEU A 43 -31.08 64.20 -70.73
N TYR A 44 -30.56 65.43 -70.60
CA TYR A 44 -29.55 65.80 -69.62
C TYR A 44 -30.06 65.64 -68.18
N ALA A 45 -31.32 66.03 -67.90
CA ALA A 45 -31.96 65.80 -66.61
C ALA A 45 -32.12 64.30 -66.28
N ASN A 46 -32.50 63.47 -67.27
CA ASN A 46 -32.57 62.02 -67.08
C ASN A 46 -31.19 61.38 -66.89
N TYR A 47 -30.17 61.84 -67.61
CA TYR A 47 -28.79 61.40 -67.42
C TYR A 47 -28.31 61.70 -66.00
N ASN A 48 -28.53 62.93 -65.51
CA ASN A 48 -28.19 63.30 -64.14
C ASN A 48 -28.96 62.45 -63.12
N LYS A 49 -30.27 62.24 -63.32
CA LYS A 49 -31.08 61.37 -62.44
C LYS A 49 -30.58 59.92 -62.41
N LEU A 50 -30.15 59.39 -63.57
CA LEU A 50 -29.59 58.05 -63.66
C LEU A 50 -28.21 57.99 -62.99
N GLN A 51 -27.39 59.02 -63.15
CA GLN A 51 -26.10 59.18 -62.47
C GLN A 51 -26.26 59.25 -60.95
N ASP A 52 -27.25 60.00 -60.46
CA ASP A 52 -27.60 60.10 -59.04
C ASP A 52 -28.06 58.74 -58.50
N ARG A 53 -28.94 58.03 -59.23
CA ARG A 53 -29.40 56.70 -58.81
C ARG A 53 -28.29 55.66 -58.84
N ASN A 54 -27.37 55.72 -59.80
CA ASN A 54 -26.23 54.81 -59.85
C ASN A 54 -25.26 55.06 -58.69
N SER A 55 -25.04 56.34 -58.34
CA SER A 55 -24.24 56.72 -57.18
C SER A 55 -24.89 56.26 -55.87
N GLU A 56 -26.22 56.40 -55.76
CA GLU A 56 -26.99 55.95 -54.60
C GLU A 56 -27.00 54.42 -54.47
N LEU A 57 -27.23 53.68 -55.55
CA LEU A 57 -27.16 52.21 -55.54
C LEU A 57 -25.76 51.71 -55.21
N THR A 58 -24.71 52.42 -55.64
CA THR A 58 -23.32 52.11 -55.26
C THR A 58 -23.13 52.29 -53.75
N ARG A 59 -23.64 53.38 -53.17
CA ARG A 59 -23.61 53.65 -51.73
C ARG A 59 -24.38 52.61 -50.92
N GLU A 60 -25.61 52.28 -51.33
CA GLU A 60 -26.43 51.21 -50.73
C GLU A 60 -25.70 49.85 -50.80
N GLY A 61 -25.04 49.56 -51.92
CA GLY A 61 -24.24 48.35 -52.11
C GLY A 61 -23.02 48.27 -51.20
N GLU A 62 -22.30 49.37 -51.01
CA GLU A 62 -21.17 49.48 -50.08
C GLU A 62 -21.60 49.34 -48.61
N GLU A 63 -22.73 49.93 -48.24
CA GLU A 63 -23.31 49.79 -46.90
C GLU A 63 -23.74 48.34 -46.62
N CYS A 64 -24.43 47.71 -47.57
CA CYS A 64 -24.81 46.30 -47.48
C CYS A 64 -23.59 45.39 -47.32
N LYS A 65 -22.52 45.63 -48.11
CA LYS A 65 -21.26 44.90 -48.01
C LYS A 65 -20.60 45.08 -46.64
N SER A 66 -20.52 46.31 -46.14
CA SER A 66 -19.98 46.61 -44.80
C SER A 66 -20.74 45.90 -43.68
N ASN A 67 -22.08 45.87 -43.77
CA ASN A 67 -22.92 45.15 -42.81
C ASN A 67 -22.73 43.63 -42.91
N LEU A 68 -22.58 43.07 -44.11
CA LEU A 68 -22.27 41.65 -44.32
C LEU A 68 -20.91 41.28 -43.73
N ASP A 69 -19.89 42.12 -43.92
CA ASP A 69 -18.55 41.91 -43.36
C ASP A 69 -18.60 41.93 -41.82
N ARG A 70 -19.32 42.90 -41.23
CA ARG A 70 -19.55 42.96 -39.77
C ARG A 70 -20.26 41.72 -39.24
N ALA A 71 -21.34 41.29 -39.90
CA ALA A 71 -22.07 40.09 -39.51
C ALA A 71 -21.21 38.82 -39.64
N THR A 72 -20.38 38.73 -40.69
CA THR A 72 -19.46 37.60 -40.90
C THR A 72 -18.42 37.51 -39.79
N VAL A 73 -17.83 38.64 -39.38
CA VAL A 73 -16.88 38.72 -38.26
C VAL A 73 -17.57 38.36 -36.93
N GLN A 74 -18.80 38.81 -36.69
CA GLN A 74 -19.55 38.43 -35.49
C GLN A 74 -19.83 36.92 -35.46
N ILE A 75 -20.22 36.33 -36.60
CA ILE A 75 -20.46 34.90 -36.71
C ILE A 75 -19.17 34.10 -36.49
N SER A 76 -18.03 34.55 -37.02
CA SER A 76 -16.75 33.88 -36.75
C SER A 76 -16.39 33.96 -35.27
N GLY A 77 -16.52 35.12 -34.64
CA GLY A 77 -16.25 35.30 -33.22
C GLY A 77 -17.15 34.44 -32.32
N LEU A 78 -18.46 34.37 -32.64
CA LEU A 78 -19.39 33.49 -31.91
C LEU A 78 -19.07 32.00 -32.12
N ARG A 79 -18.62 31.59 -33.31
CA ARG A 79 -18.15 30.22 -33.58
C ARG A 79 -16.90 29.89 -32.76
N ASP A 80 -15.96 30.83 -32.66
CA ASP A 80 -14.74 30.64 -31.88
C ASP A 80 -15.06 30.53 -30.39
N GLN A 81 -15.97 31.36 -29.87
CA GLN A 81 -16.49 31.24 -28.50
C GLN A 81 -17.19 29.91 -28.27
N LEU A 82 -18.04 29.47 -29.19
CA LEU A 82 -18.74 28.18 -29.08
C LEU A 82 -17.75 27.00 -29.08
N ASN A 83 -16.70 27.07 -29.88
CA ASN A 83 -15.65 26.05 -29.89
C ASN A 83 -14.84 26.07 -28.59
N ALA A 84 -14.50 27.25 -28.07
CA ALA A 84 -13.82 27.38 -26.78
C ALA A 84 -14.67 26.82 -25.62
N GLU A 85 -15.97 27.14 -25.58
CA GLU A 85 -16.89 26.59 -24.58
C GLU A 85 -17.04 25.06 -24.69
N ARG A 86 -17.09 24.52 -25.91
CA ARG A 86 -17.14 23.06 -26.12
C ARG A 86 -15.88 22.37 -25.59
N GLU A 87 -14.70 22.93 -25.85
CA GLU A 87 -13.45 22.40 -25.30
C GLU A 87 -13.39 22.55 -23.78
N HIS A 88 -13.89 23.66 -23.23
CA HIS A 88 -13.96 23.87 -21.80
C HIS A 88 -14.87 22.84 -21.12
N VAL A 89 -16.08 22.61 -21.64
CA VAL A 89 -17.02 21.58 -21.14
C VAL A 89 -16.40 20.18 -21.20
N LYS A 90 -15.73 19.84 -22.31
CA LYS A 90 -15.04 18.56 -22.47
C LYS A 90 -13.91 18.38 -21.45
N SER A 91 -13.14 19.44 -21.18
CA SER A 91 -12.09 19.43 -20.17
C SER A 91 -12.65 19.23 -18.76
N LEU A 92 -13.78 19.87 -18.45
CA LEU A 92 -14.45 19.75 -17.17
C LEU A 92 -15.02 18.34 -16.96
N GLN A 93 -15.61 17.74 -18.00
CA GLN A 93 -16.08 16.36 -17.95
C GLN A 93 -14.93 15.37 -17.71
N SER A 94 -13.79 15.55 -18.40
CA SER A 94 -12.61 14.71 -18.15
C SER A 94 -12.05 14.88 -16.73
N ALA A 95 -12.07 16.10 -16.18
CA ALA A 95 -11.66 16.34 -14.80
C ALA A 95 -12.62 15.65 -13.79
N LEU A 96 -13.93 15.68 -14.05
CA LEU A 96 -14.93 15.01 -13.23
C LEU A 96 -14.77 13.48 -13.28
N ASP A 97 -14.58 12.89 -14.46
CA ASP A 97 -14.35 11.46 -14.64
C ASP A 97 -13.08 10.99 -13.91
N LYS A 98 -12.01 11.78 -13.98
CA LYS A 98 -10.77 11.54 -13.21
C LYS A 98 -11.00 11.60 -11.71
N CYS A 99 -11.81 12.54 -11.24
CA CYS A 99 -12.13 12.66 -9.81
C CYS A 99 -12.97 11.46 -9.32
N LEU A 100 -14.00 11.06 -10.07
CA LEU A 100 -14.86 9.92 -9.75
C LEU A 100 -14.07 8.60 -9.74
N THR A 101 -13.21 8.37 -10.73
CA THR A 101 -12.35 7.18 -10.78
C THR A 101 -11.33 7.18 -9.65
N SER A 102 -10.70 8.31 -9.34
CA SER A 102 -9.78 8.45 -8.20
C SER A 102 -10.49 8.21 -6.86
N ALA A 103 -11.70 8.74 -6.68
CA ALA A 103 -12.51 8.52 -5.48
C ALA A 103 -12.93 7.05 -5.35
N SER A 104 -13.34 6.40 -6.44
CA SER A 104 -13.67 4.98 -6.46
C SER A 104 -12.46 4.11 -6.12
N GLN A 105 -11.28 4.42 -6.66
CA GLN A 105 -10.04 3.71 -6.33
C GLN A 105 -9.63 3.92 -4.87
N GLY A 106 -9.79 5.14 -4.35
CA GLY A 106 -9.61 5.45 -2.94
C GLY A 106 -10.49 4.58 -2.03
N ASN A 107 -11.78 4.43 -2.36
CA ASN A 107 -12.70 3.59 -1.60
C ASN A 107 -12.30 2.10 -1.61
N VAL A 108 -11.83 1.58 -2.75
CA VAL A 108 -11.33 0.20 -2.84
C VAL A 108 -10.10 0.00 -1.95
N ASN A 109 -9.16 0.95 -1.95
CA ASN A 109 -7.97 0.88 -1.10
C ASN A 109 -8.34 0.94 0.39
N VAL A 110 -9.29 1.81 0.77
CA VAL A 110 -9.79 1.86 2.15
C VAL A 110 -10.44 0.55 2.56
N SER A 111 -11.27 -0.06 1.70
CA SER A 111 -11.87 -1.38 2.00
C SER A 111 -10.81 -2.44 2.25
N LYS A 112 -9.77 -2.51 1.40
CA LYS A 112 -8.67 -3.47 1.58
C LYS A 112 -7.92 -3.26 2.90
N LEU A 113 -7.62 -2.00 3.25
CA LEU A 113 -6.98 -1.67 4.53
C LEU A 113 -7.87 -2.01 5.72
N VAL A 114 -9.19 -1.82 5.61
CA VAL A 114 -10.14 -2.22 6.65
C VAL A 114 -10.15 -3.74 6.83
N ASP A 115 -10.12 -4.51 5.75
CA ASP A 115 -10.06 -5.97 5.80
C ASP A 115 -8.76 -6.47 6.46
N GLU A 116 -7.62 -5.85 6.13
CA GLU A 116 -6.32 -6.14 6.73
C GLU A 116 -6.26 -5.75 8.23
N ILE A 117 -6.84 -4.61 8.60
CA ILE A 117 -6.97 -4.21 10.01
C ILE A 117 -7.85 -5.21 10.78
N ASN A 118 -8.95 -5.67 10.18
CA ASN A 118 -9.85 -6.64 10.82
C ASN A 118 -9.17 -8.00 11.01
N SER A 119 -8.40 -8.48 10.03
CA SER A 119 -7.64 -9.73 10.15
C SER A 119 -6.54 -9.62 11.21
N SER A 120 -5.81 -8.50 11.23
CA SER A 120 -4.79 -8.20 12.24
C SER A 120 -5.39 -8.10 13.65
N ASN A 121 -6.53 -7.41 13.81
CA ASN A 121 -7.24 -7.33 15.09
C ASN A 121 -7.68 -8.71 15.58
N LYS A 122 -8.20 -9.58 14.69
CA LYS A 122 -8.55 -10.95 15.06
C LYS A 122 -7.33 -11.73 15.54
N TYR A 123 -6.21 -11.62 14.84
CA TYR A 123 -4.96 -12.25 15.24
C TYR A 123 -4.48 -11.75 16.62
N ILE A 124 -4.53 -10.45 16.87
CA ILE A 124 -4.21 -9.86 18.19
C ILE A 124 -5.11 -10.44 19.29
N GLN A 125 -6.41 -10.57 19.04
CA GLN A 125 -7.34 -11.17 20.01
C GLN A 125 -7.00 -12.64 20.30
N GLU A 126 -6.64 -13.42 19.29
CA GLU A 126 -6.19 -14.81 19.46
C GLU A 126 -4.90 -14.90 20.30
N LEU A 127 -3.93 -14.01 20.06
CA LEU A 127 -2.71 -13.92 20.86
C LEU A 127 -2.98 -13.54 22.32
N ILE A 128 -3.85 -12.56 22.55
CA ILE A 128 -4.25 -12.14 23.91
C ILE A 128 -4.94 -13.30 24.64
N ALA A 129 -5.86 -14.00 23.98
CA ALA A 129 -6.55 -15.15 24.57
C ALA A 129 -5.57 -16.28 24.93
N SER A 130 -4.62 -16.58 24.04
CA SER A 130 -3.57 -17.58 24.28
C SER A 130 -2.69 -17.19 25.46
N LYS A 131 -2.25 -15.91 25.53
CA LYS A 131 -1.45 -15.39 26.65
C LYS A 131 -2.20 -15.46 27.98
N ASN A 132 -3.44 -14.97 28.03
CA ASN A 132 -4.24 -14.97 29.25
C ASN A 132 -4.49 -16.40 29.77
N LYS A 133 -4.70 -17.36 28.87
CA LYS A 133 -4.80 -18.78 29.21
C LYS A 133 -3.49 -19.28 29.82
N SER A 134 -2.35 -19.00 29.19
CA SER A 134 -1.03 -19.39 29.71
C SER A 134 -0.73 -18.78 31.08
N ASP A 135 -0.99 -17.47 31.27
CA ASP A 135 -0.72 -16.77 32.53
C ASP A 135 -1.57 -17.31 33.69
N SER A 136 -2.86 -17.55 33.43
CA SER A 136 -3.77 -18.15 34.41
C SER A 136 -3.28 -19.54 34.84
N LEU A 137 -2.82 -20.35 33.88
CA LEU A 137 -2.32 -21.69 34.15
C LEU A 137 -1.01 -21.67 34.94
N ASN A 138 -0.07 -20.81 34.56
CA ASN A 138 1.19 -20.64 35.28
C ASN A 138 0.97 -20.22 36.75
N MET A 139 0.02 -19.33 36.98
CA MET A 139 -0.38 -18.92 38.33
C MET A 139 -0.94 -20.11 39.12
N VAL A 140 -1.80 -20.94 38.53
CA VAL A 140 -2.37 -22.09 39.24
C VAL A 140 -1.31 -23.17 39.48
N LEU A 141 -0.45 -23.46 38.51
CA LEU A 141 0.68 -24.39 38.64
C LEU A 141 1.57 -23.99 39.82
N THR A 142 2.02 -22.74 39.83
CA THR A 142 2.91 -22.20 40.86
C THR A 142 2.22 -22.22 42.22
N ASN A 143 0.98 -21.74 42.32
CA ASN A 143 0.25 -21.70 43.60
C ASN A 143 -0.04 -23.10 44.17
N ASN A 144 -0.47 -24.04 43.33
CA ASN A 144 -0.75 -25.40 43.77
C ASN A 144 0.52 -26.12 44.22
N LEU A 145 1.62 -25.96 43.48
CA LEU A 145 2.90 -26.56 43.86
C LEU A 145 3.40 -25.97 45.17
N THR A 146 3.55 -24.64 45.26
CA THR A 146 4.07 -23.97 46.44
C THR A 146 3.26 -24.26 47.71
N ARG A 147 1.92 -24.38 47.60
CA ARG A 147 1.07 -24.75 48.75
C ARG A 147 1.18 -26.22 49.15
N SER A 148 1.57 -27.10 48.23
CA SER A 148 1.71 -28.53 48.49
C SER A 148 3.06 -28.92 49.10
N LEU A 149 4.08 -28.05 48.96
CA LEU A 149 5.41 -28.27 49.52
C LEU A 149 5.43 -27.97 51.02
N SER A 150 6.12 -28.82 51.77
CA SER A 150 6.44 -28.59 53.18
C SER A 150 7.60 -27.60 53.32
N LYS A 151 7.80 -27.06 54.53
CA LYS A 151 8.91 -26.13 54.81
C LYS A 151 10.28 -26.70 54.47
N ASP A 152 10.47 -28.00 54.64
CA ASP A 152 11.73 -28.67 54.34
C ASP A 152 11.91 -28.82 52.83
N GLU A 153 10.85 -29.21 52.09
CA GLU A 153 10.91 -29.28 50.63
C GLU A 153 11.14 -27.92 49.97
N MET A 154 10.62 -26.83 50.56
CA MET A 154 10.83 -25.46 50.04
C MET A 154 12.29 -24.99 50.09
N GLN A 155 13.16 -25.67 50.85
CA GLN A 155 14.61 -25.37 50.84
C GLN A 155 15.31 -25.99 49.63
N ASP A 156 14.78 -27.11 49.13
CA ASP A 156 15.36 -27.91 48.05
C ASP A 156 14.66 -27.74 46.71
N VAL A 157 13.51 -27.06 46.68
CA VAL A 157 12.68 -26.83 45.50
C VAL A 157 12.46 -25.34 45.30
N ASP A 158 12.87 -24.84 44.14
CA ASP A 158 12.62 -23.48 43.69
C ASP A 158 11.71 -23.48 42.46
N VAL A 159 10.70 -22.60 42.45
CA VAL A 159 9.69 -22.53 41.38
C VAL A 159 9.69 -21.12 40.79
N GLN A 160 9.97 -21.03 39.49
CA GLN A 160 10.03 -19.76 38.77
C GLN A 160 9.19 -19.80 37.51
N VAL A 161 8.57 -18.68 37.15
CA VAL A 161 7.86 -18.52 35.89
C VAL A 161 8.61 -17.54 35.02
N LEU A 162 9.12 -17.99 33.88
CA LEU A 162 9.88 -17.17 32.95
C LEU A 162 9.21 -17.23 31.57
N LYS A 163 8.76 -16.07 31.07
CA LYS A 163 8.15 -15.92 29.73
C LYS A 163 7.04 -16.93 29.43
N GLY A 164 6.21 -17.24 30.42
CA GLY A 164 5.09 -18.18 30.25
C GLY A 164 5.44 -19.66 30.45
N VAL A 165 6.68 -19.97 30.83
CA VAL A 165 7.16 -21.33 31.11
C VAL A 165 7.43 -21.48 32.60
N VAL A 166 7.00 -22.61 33.19
CA VAL A 166 7.24 -22.92 34.61
C VAL A 166 8.49 -23.76 34.75
N TYR A 167 9.44 -23.29 35.55
CA TYR A 167 10.67 -23.96 35.92
C TYR A 167 10.58 -24.41 37.37
N ILE A 168 10.72 -25.71 37.61
CA ILE A 168 10.81 -26.29 38.94
C ILE A 168 12.23 -26.83 39.09
N SER A 169 13.07 -26.15 39.86
CA SER A 169 14.45 -26.54 40.10
C SER A 169 14.53 -27.32 41.40
N LEU A 170 15.04 -28.55 41.34
CA LEU A 170 15.22 -29.43 42.48
C LEU A 170 16.70 -29.67 42.75
N SER A 171 17.10 -29.59 44.02
CA SER A 171 18.48 -29.86 44.45
C SER A 171 18.87 -31.32 44.22
N ASP A 172 20.13 -31.55 43.84
CA ASP A 172 20.68 -32.90 43.64
C ASP A 172 20.62 -33.76 44.92
N ASN A 173 20.91 -33.15 46.06
CA ASN A 173 20.94 -33.83 47.36
C ASN A 173 19.57 -34.33 47.80
N MET A 174 18.49 -33.66 47.39
CA MET A 174 17.13 -34.09 47.64
C MET A 174 16.72 -35.18 46.65
N LEU A 175 17.04 -35.00 45.36
CA LEU A 175 16.58 -35.90 44.31
C LEU A 175 17.29 -37.24 44.26
N TYR A 176 18.61 -37.28 44.50
CA TYR A 176 19.42 -38.46 44.22
C TYR A 176 20.27 -38.89 45.42
N LYS A 177 20.70 -40.15 45.40
CA LYS A 177 21.77 -40.61 46.30
C LYS A 177 23.09 -39.93 45.91
N SER A 178 23.98 -39.74 46.89
CA SER A 178 25.25 -39.00 46.71
C SER A 178 26.06 -39.49 45.51
N GLY A 179 26.36 -38.58 44.58
CA GLY A 179 27.11 -38.85 43.36
C GLY A 179 26.48 -39.90 42.42
N SER A 180 25.19 -40.19 42.57
CA SER A 180 24.44 -41.16 41.78
C SER A 180 23.39 -40.46 40.91
N TYR A 181 22.77 -41.24 40.02
CA TYR A 181 21.53 -40.90 39.32
C TYR A 181 20.34 -41.71 39.85
N GLU A 182 20.53 -42.53 40.90
CA GLU A 182 19.44 -43.22 41.59
C GLU A 182 18.63 -42.23 42.42
N ILE A 183 17.31 -42.21 42.18
CA ILE A 183 16.36 -41.38 42.93
C ILE A 183 16.38 -41.77 44.41
N SER A 184 16.39 -40.76 45.28
CA SER A 184 16.35 -40.94 46.73
C SER A 184 14.94 -41.26 47.22
N ASP A 185 14.82 -41.93 48.37
CA ASP A 185 13.50 -42.20 48.97
C ASP A 185 12.76 -40.91 49.35
N LYS A 186 13.51 -39.85 49.67
CA LYS A 186 12.97 -38.52 50.04
C LYS A 186 12.34 -37.82 48.84
N ALA A 187 12.87 -38.04 47.64
CA ALA A 187 12.40 -37.42 46.41
C ALA A 187 10.97 -37.87 46.02
N GLY A 188 10.56 -39.06 46.46
CA GLY A 188 9.27 -39.66 46.08
C GLY A 188 8.08 -38.76 46.39
N ALA A 189 8.01 -38.19 47.60
CA ALA A 189 6.89 -37.34 48.00
C ALA A 189 6.78 -36.07 47.14
N THR A 190 7.91 -35.43 46.82
CA THR A 190 7.91 -34.23 45.98
C THR A 190 7.60 -34.55 44.52
N LEU A 191 8.21 -35.62 43.98
CA LEU A 191 7.93 -36.08 42.61
C LEU A 191 6.46 -36.48 42.44
N ALA A 192 5.83 -37.07 43.45
CA ALA A 192 4.39 -37.37 43.43
C ALA A 192 3.53 -36.10 43.31
N LYS A 193 3.88 -35.03 44.04
CA LYS A 193 3.17 -33.73 43.96
C LYS A 193 3.34 -33.09 42.59
N ILE A 194 4.57 -33.10 42.05
CA ILE A 194 4.87 -32.57 40.72
C ILE A 194 4.14 -33.39 39.65
N ALA A 195 4.14 -34.73 39.74
CA ALA A 195 3.45 -35.59 38.81
C ALA A 195 1.93 -35.38 38.82
N LYS A 196 1.32 -35.16 40.00
CA LYS A 196 -0.10 -34.80 40.11
C LYS A 196 -0.41 -33.52 39.34
N ILE A 197 0.44 -32.50 39.48
CA ILE A 197 0.27 -31.25 38.74
C ILE A 197 0.43 -31.50 37.23
N ILE A 198 1.46 -32.22 36.79
CA ILE A 198 1.67 -32.54 35.37
C ILE A 198 0.49 -33.32 34.77
N THR A 199 -0.12 -34.22 35.53
CA THR A 199 -1.25 -35.06 35.08
C THR A 199 -2.57 -34.28 35.03
N ASP A 200 -2.77 -33.30 35.92
CA ASP A 200 -3.92 -32.39 35.89
C ASP A 200 -3.88 -31.45 34.64
N TYR A 201 -2.68 -31.14 34.12
CA TYR A 201 -2.48 -30.26 32.97
C TYR A 201 -1.94 -31.01 31.73
N LYS A 202 -2.81 -31.79 31.08
CA LYS A 202 -2.44 -32.72 29.99
C LYS A 202 -1.98 -32.07 28.67
N ASP A 203 -2.26 -30.78 28.48
CA ASP A 203 -1.95 -30.06 27.24
C ASP A 203 -0.51 -29.54 27.14
N TYR A 204 0.33 -29.85 28.14
CA TYR A 204 1.69 -29.34 28.27
C TYR A 204 2.72 -30.45 28.12
N ASP A 205 3.85 -30.12 27.52
CA ASP A 205 5.02 -30.99 27.47
C ASP A 205 5.91 -30.71 28.68
N VAL A 206 6.70 -31.71 29.08
CA VAL A 206 7.59 -31.64 30.23
C VAL A 206 8.99 -32.00 29.80
N LEU A 207 9.89 -31.04 29.92
CA LEU A 207 11.32 -31.21 29.68
C LEU A 207 12.05 -31.29 31.02
N ILE A 208 12.81 -32.35 31.21
CA ILE A 208 13.62 -32.58 32.39
C ILE A 208 15.08 -32.33 32.00
N GLU A 209 15.72 -31.35 32.64
CA GLU A 209 17.13 -31.02 32.40
C GLU A 209 17.99 -31.30 33.63
N GLY A 210 18.98 -32.17 33.49
CA GLY A 210 20.02 -32.36 34.50
C GLY A 210 21.15 -31.35 34.34
N ASN A 211 21.65 -30.81 35.45
CA ASN A 211 22.80 -29.91 35.51
C ASN A 211 23.78 -30.40 36.59
N THR A 212 25.08 -30.17 36.38
CA THR A 212 26.15 -30.48 37.34
C THR A 212 26.90 -29.21 37.73
N ASP A 213 27.76 -29.31 38.74
CA ASP A 213 28.85 -28.35 38.93
C ASP A 213 30.03 -28.69 37.98
N ASN A 214 31.12 -27.94 38.13
CA ASN A 214 32.35 -28.13 37.34
C ASN A 214 33.32 -29.19 37.90
N VAL A 215 32.91 -29.99 38.89
CA VAL A 215 33.79 -31.02 39.45
C VAL A 215 33.83 -32.19 38.46
N PRO A 216 35.00 -32.59 37.94
CA PRO A 216 35.07 -33.69 36.99
C PRO A 216 34.58 -35.01 37.61
N ILE A 217 33.73 -35.73 36.89
CA ILE A 217 33.29 -37.08 37.25
C ILE A 217 33.69 -38.08 36.18
N SER A 218 34.13 -39.26 36.62
CA SER A 218 34.32 -40.42 35.77
C SER A 218 34.01 -41.68 36.58
N LYS A 219 33.08 -42.49 36.06
CA LYS A 219 32.64 -43.77 36.65
C LYS A 219 32.37 -44.77 35.51
N PRO A 220 32.27 -46.08 35.79
CA PRO A 220 31.78 -47.03 34.78
C PRO A 220 30.47 -46.53 34.16
N ASN A 221 30.42 -46.44 32.82
CA ASN A 221 29.30 -45.93 32.03
C ASN A 221 28.95 -44.44 32.21
N ILE A 222 29.79 -43.65 32.89
CA ILE A 222 29.66 -42.19 33.04
C ILE A 222 31.02 -41.57 32.70
N ARG A 223 31.17 -41.09 31.47
CA ARG A 223 32.46 -40.55 30.98
C ARG A 223 32.76 -39.16 31.52
N ASN A 224 31.72 -38.35 31.75
CA ASN A 224 31.84 -36.95 32.16
C ASN A 224 30.50 -36.41 32.73
N ASN A 225 30.47 -35.11 33.01
CA ASN A 225 29.29 -34.39 33.50
C ASN A 225 28.09 -34.38 32.53
N TRP A 226 28.31 -34.51 31.21
CA TRP A 226 27.20 -34.68 30.25
C TRP A 226 26.46 -36.00 30.47
N ASP A 227 27.20 -37.11 30.61
CA ASP A 227 26.59 -38.42 30.85
C ASP A 227 25.82 -38.44 32.18
N LEU A 228 26.42 -37.91 33.27
CA LEU A 228 25.76 -37.86 34.57
C LEU A 228 24.46 -37.07 34.54
N SER A 229 24.50 -35.87 33.95
CA SER A 229 23.33 -34.99 33.89
C SER A 229 22.19 -35.60 33.04
N ALA A 230 22.51 -36.21 31.90
CA ALA A 230 21.52 -36.87 31.07
C ALA A 230 20.89 -38.09 31.75
N LEU A 231 21.70 -38.90 32.45
CA LEU A 231 21.20 -40.05 33.23
C LEU A 231 20.30 -39.60 34.37
N ARG A 232 20.65 -38.53 35.09
CA ARG A 232 19.81 -37.93 36.14
C ARG A 232 18.45 -37.49 35.60
N ALA A 233 18.44 -36.76 34.50
CA ALA A 233 17.20 -36.37 33.84
C ALA A 233 16.34 -37.58 33.43
N SER A 234 16.98 -38.61 32.86
CA SER A 234 16.32 -39.86 32.48
C SER A 234 15.71 -40.59 33.69
N SER A 235 16.41 -40.63 34.83
CA SER A 235 15.88 -41.23 36.07
C SER A 235 14.60 -40.56 36.54
N VAL A 236 14.52 -39.22 36.47
CA VAL A 236 13.31 -38.48 36.83
C VAL A 236 12.18 -38.77 35.84
N VAL A 237 12.47 -38.81 34.53
CA VAL A 237 11.48 -39.21 33.50
C VAL A 237 10.92 -40.60 33.81
N GLN A 238 11.79 -41.57 34.07
CA GLN A 238 11.37 -42.94 34.41
C GLN A 238 10.57 -42.99 35.70
N ALA A 239 10.92 -42.21 36.72
CA ALA A 239 10.12 -42.12 37.94
C ALA A 239 8.72 -41.53 37.68
N LEU A 240 8.63 -40.43 36.91
CA LEU A 240 7.37 -39.80 36.50
C LEU A 240 6.48 -40.76 35.71
N GLN A 241 7.06 -41.50 34.76
CA GLN A 241 6.37 -42.50 33.96
C GLN A 241 5.93 -43.70 34.79
N ASN A 242 6.88 -44.41 35.41
CA ASN A 242 6.66 -45.75 35.96
C ASN A 242 5.91 -45.71 37.29
N ASN A 243 6.14 -44.68 38.12
CA ASN A 243 5.58 -44.63 39.47
C ASN A 243 4.34 -43.73 39.56
N TYR A 244 4.20 -42.75 38.67
CA TYR A 244 3.14 -41.74 38.74
C TYR A 244 2.27 -41.64 37.47
N GLY A 245 2.53 -42.46 36.44
CA GLY A 245 1.67 -42.58 35.27
C GLY A 245 1.64 -41.35 34.36
N VAL A 246 2.70 -40.54 34.36
CA VAL A 246 2.81 -39.44 33.39
C VAL A 246 3.01 -40.03 31.98
N ASP A 247 2.23 -39.56 31.02
CA ASP A 247 2.29 -40.01 29.63
C ASP A 247 3.71 -39.78 29.04
N PRO A 248 4.42 -40.84 28.62
CA PRO A 248 5.77 -40.75 28.08
C PRO A 248 5.88 -39.86 26.84
N GLN A 249 4.80 -39.72 26.05
CA GLN A 249 4.83 -38.87 24.85
C GLN A 249 5.06 -37.38 25.18
N ARG A 250 4.81 -37.00 26.44
CA ARG A 250 4.98 -35.62 26.93
C ARG A 250 6.34 -35.40 27.59
N LEU A 251 7.13 -36.45 27.81
CA LEU A 251 8.35 -36.38 28.61
C LEU A 251 9.58 -36.34 27.70
N THR A 252 10.46 -35.36 27.94
CA THR A 252 11.78 -35.29 27.31
C THR A 252 12.86 -35.18 28.38
N ALA A 253 13.96 -35.92 28.25
CA ALA A 253 15.13 -35.81 29.12
C ALA A 253 16.32 -35.19 28.37
N GLY A 254 16.99 -34.23 28.99
CA GLY A 254 18.22 -33.61 28.49
C GLY A 254 19.28 -33.45 29.57
N GLY A 255 20.54 -33.65 29.21
CA GLY A 255 21.67 -33.24 30.04
C GLY A 255 22.21 -31.88 29.60
N ARG A 256 22.67 -31.04 30.54
CA ARG A 256 23.36 -29.78 30.27
C ARG A 256 24.84 -29.81 30.71
N GLY A 257 25.25 -30.85 31.44
CA GLY A 257 26.56 -30.91 32.09
C GLY A 257 26.78 -29.72 33.03
N GLU A 258 28.01 -29.21 33.03
CA GLU A 258 28.47 -28.07 33.84
C GLU A 258 28.31 -26.70 33.15
N TYR A 259 27.84 -26.70 31.90
CA TYR A 259 27.89 -25.54 30.99
C TYR A 259 26.69 -24.58 31.12
N ASN A 260 25.79 -24.83 32.06
CA ASN A 260 24.66 -23.96 32.39
C ASN A 260 24.59 -23.66 33.89
N PRO A 261 25.64 -23.03 34.48
CA PRO A 261 25.65 -22.69 35.88
C PRO A 261 24.65 -21.57 36.18
N VAL A 262 23.95 -21.69 37.30
CA VAL A 262 23.11 -20.61 37.86
C VAL A 262 23.87 -19.79 38.90
N ASP A 263 25.04 -20.26 39.31
CA ASP A 263 25.91 -19.60 40.27
C ASP A 263 27.40 -19.89 40.03
N SER A 264 28.29 -19.18 40.74
CA SER A 264 29.72 -19.43 40.68
C SER A 264 30.07 -20.85 41.11
N ASN A 265 30.94 -21.51 40.35
CA ASN A 265 31.52 -22.80 40.72
C ASN A 265 32.72 -22.67 41.68
N ASP A 266 33.03 -21.46 42.15
CA ASP A 266 34.17 -21.22 43.05
C ASP A 266 33.79 -21.43 44.52
N THR A 267 32.50 -21.44 44.84
CA THR A 267 31.99 -21.61 46.21
C THR A 267 31.26 -22.96 46.39
N PRO A 268 31.34 -23.61 47.56
CA PRO A 268 30.57 -24.82 47.86
C PRO A 268 29.06 -24.63 47.68
N GLU A 269 28.55 -23.47 48.06
CA GLU A 269 27.14 -23.10 47.94
C GLU A 269 26.73 -22.98 46.48
N GLY A 270 27.54 -22.29 45.66
CA GLY A 270 27.27 -22.13 44.23
C GLY A 270 27.35 -23.46 43.46
N LYS A 271 28.32 -24.32 43.77
CA LYS A 271 28.36 -25.70 43.25
C LYS A 271 27.09 -26.49 43.60
N THR A 272 26.61 -26.34 44.83
CA THR A 272 25.38 -27.02 45.27
C THR A 272 24.16 -26.52 44.51
N ARG A 273 24.05 -25.21 44.23
CA ARG A 273 23.00 -24.66 43.36
C ARG A 273 23.12 -25.12 41.90
N ASN A 274 24.34 -25.31 41.40
CA ASN A 274 24.58 -25.78 40.04
C ASN A 274 24.20 -27.26 39.85
N ARG A 275 24.39 -28.10 40.88
CA ARG A 275 23.90 -29.48 40.93
C ARG A 275 22.38 -29.50 41.16
N ARG A 276 21.63 -29.38 40.06
CA ARG A 276 20.15 -29.32 40.07
C ARG A 276 19.55 -30.09 38.90
N THR A 277 18.33 -30.56 39.08
CA THR A 277 17.48 -31.01 37.96
C THR A 277 16.31 -30.06 37.82
N GLN A 278 16.06 -29.61 36.59
CA GLN A 278 14.96 -28.69 36.30
C GLN A 278 13.85 -29.47 35.59
N ILE A 279 12.64 -29.39 36.12
CA ILE A 279 11.42 -29.86 35.48
C ILE A 279 10.74 -28.63 34.88
N ILE A 280 10.68 -28.59 33.56
CA ILE A 280 10.26 -27.44 32.78
C ILE A 280 8.92 -27.80 32.11
N ILE A 281 7.86 -27.06 32.44
CA ILE A 281 6.52 -27.30 31.90
C ILE A 281 6.25 -26.24 30.82
N THR A 282 6.13 -26.69 29.57
CA THR A 282 6.00 -25.82 28.40
C THR A 282 4.72 -26.09 27.62
N PRO A 283 4.06 -25.07 27.06
CA PRO A 283 2.99 -25.29 26.07
C PRO A 283 3.50 -26.13 24.89
N LYS A 284 2.63 -26.92 24.26
CA LYS A 284 2.98 -27.72 23.08
C LYS A 284 3.51 -26.84 21.95
N LEU A 285 4.69 -27.19 21.41
CA LEU A 285 5.31 -26.48 20.28
C LEU A 285 4.38 -26.37 19.07
N ASN A 286 3.57 -27.40 18.80
CA ASN A 286 2.61 -27.38 17.69
C ASN A 286 1.53 -26.31 17.87
N GLN A 287 1.05 -26.08 19.11
CA GLN A 287 0.09 -25.00 19.37
C GLN A 287 0.71 -23.62 19.11
N PHE A 288 2.01 -23.46 19.40
CA PHE A 288 2.73 -22.24 19.05
C PHE A 288 2.89 -22.07 17.52
N MET A 289 3.24 -23.15 16.81
CA MET A 289 3.39 -23.11 15.35
C MET A 289 2.05 -22.87 14.63
N ASP A 290 0.94 -23.38 15.15
CA ASP A 290 -0.40 -23.11 14.60
C ASP A 290 -0.78 -21.62 14.71
N LEU A 291 -0.38 -20.95 15.80
CA LEU A 291 -0.60 -19.52 15.98
C LEU A 291 0.19 -18.70 14.95
N ILE A 292 1.45 -19.07 14.71
CA ILE A 292 2.30 -18.38 13.71
C ILE A 292 1.89 -18.71 12.27
N GLY A 293 1.57 -19.97 11.99
CA GLY A 293 1.19 -20.45 10.65
C GLY A 293 -0.10 -19.84 10.14
N LYS A 294 -1.08 -19.56 11.02
CA LYS A 294 -2.29 -18.82 10.65
C LYS A 294 -2.01 -17.40 10.19
N GLY A 295 -1.06 -16.70 10.81
CA GLY A 295 -0.65 -15.36 10.40
C GLY A 295 0.10 -15.32 9.06
N ALA A 296 0.84 -16.38 8.71
CA ALA A 296 1.57 -16.47 7.43
C ALA A 296 0.68 -16.90 6.23
N SER A 297 -0.42 -17.61 6.49
CA SER A 297 -1.31 -18.10 5.43
C SER A 297 -2.20 -17.02 4.80
N THR A 298 -2.35 -15.87 5.45
CA THR A 298 -3.15 -14.75 4.93
C THR A 298 -2.42 -13.90 3.88
N ASP A 299 -1.10 -14.03 3.74
CA ASP A 299 -0.30 -13.23 2.78
C ASP A 299 -0.14 -13.88 1.39
N SER A 300 -0.52 -15.15 1.21
CA SER A 300 -0.17 -15.91 -0.01
C SER A 300 -1.31 -16.19 -1.00
N THR A 301 -2.51 -15.64 -0.78
CA THR A 301 -3.66 -15.86 -1.70
C THR A 301 -3.93 -14.70 -2.68
N GLY A 302 -2.98 -13.77 -2.83
CA GLY A 302 -3.13 -12.57 -3.65
C GLY A 302 -2.34 -12.53 -4.96
N THR A 303 -2.05 -13.66 -5.62
CA THR A 303 -1.45 -13.62 -6.97
C THR A 303 -1.90 -14.81 -7.82
N HIS A 304 -2.98 -14.65 -8.58
CA HIS A 304 -3.19 -15.26 -9.91
C HIS A 304 -4.28 -14.51 -10.67
#